data_AF-A0A956WS19-F1
#
_entry.id   AF-A0A956WS19-F1
#
_cell.length_a   1.000
_cell.length_b   1.000
_cell.length_c   1.000
_cell.angle_alpha   90.00
_cell.angle_beta   90.00
_cell.angle_gamma   90.00
#
_symmetry.space_group_name_H-M   'P 1'
#
loop_
_entity.id
_entity.type
_entity.pdbx_description
1 polymer ?
#
loop_
_entity_poly.entity_id
_entity_poly.type
_entity_poly.pdbx_seq_one_letter_code
_entity_poly.pdbx_strand_id
1 'polypeptide(L)'
;MSFNWLKDFHQDMVKGSNYAEKTLAAYRLGMRAKGSIRGVRIEVDGEGCPASRSLDPDAEFSPDDAPHLPLPECSKGLHCRCVYRPVMSYEPREE
;
A
#
# COMPACT_ATOMS: atom_id res chain seq x y z
N MET A 1 -9.02 7.02 -18.77
CA MET A 1 -7.78 7.79 -18.49
C MET A 1 -7.98 8.69 -17.27
N SER A 2 -8.21 8.13 -16.08
CA SER A 2 -8.59 8.90 -14.87
C SER A 2 -7.99 8.37 -13.55
N PHE A 3 -7.22 7.28 -13.57
CA PHE A 3 -6.65 6.67 -12.36
C PHE A 3 -5.15 6.95 -12.15
N ASN A 4 -4.41 7.36 -13.19
CA ASN A 4 -2.97 7.67 -13.06
C ASN A 4 -2.71 8.91 -12.19
N TRP A 5 -3.51 9.97 -12.33
CA TRP A 5 -3.36 11.15 -11.46
C TRP A 5 -3.53 10.82 -9.97
N LEU A 6 -4.45 9.92 -9.63
CA LEU A 6 -4.68 9.53 -8.23
C LEU A 6 -3.51 8.68 -7.69
N LYS A 7 -2.92 7.85 -8.55
CA LYS A 7 -1.69 7.10 -8.26
C LYS A 7 -0.55 8.08 -7.96
N ASP A 8 -0.25 8.97 -8.89
CA ASP A 8 0.88 9.91 -8.78
C ASP A 8 0.70 10.83 -7.55
N PHE A 9 -0.52 11.29 -7.28
CA PHE A 9 -0.83 12.12 -6.11
C PHE A 9 -0.50 11.44 -4.78
N HIS A 10 -0.87 10.17 -4.59
CA HIS A 10 -0.57 9.46 -3.34
C HIS A 10 0.92 9.09 -3.21
N GLN A 11 1.63 8.98 -4.33
CA GLN A 11 3.05 8.67 -4.35
C GLN A 11 3.91 9.90 -4.06
N ASP A 12 3.52 11.09 -4.50
CA ASP A 12 4.29 12.33 -4.30
C ASP A 12 4.06 13.04 -2.95
N MET A 13 3.09 12.58 -2.17
CA MET A 13 2.86 13.11 -0.81
C MET A 13 3.94 12.66 0.18
N VAL A 14 4.45 13.62 0.97
CA VAL A 14 5.25 13.30 2.17
C VAL A 14 4.37 12.52 3.15
N LYS A 15 4.83 11.33 3.54
CA LYS A 15 4.14 10.49 4.49
C LYS A 15 4.17 11.13 5.87
N GLY A 16 3.01 11.14 6.54
CA GLY A 16 2.96 11.42 7.97
C GLY A 16 3.71 10.33 8.75
N SER A 17 4.20 10.66 9.94
CA SER A 17 4.90 9.72 10.83
C SER A 17 4.09 8.47 11.20
N ASN A 18 2.76 8.56 11.12
CA ASN A 18 1.83 7.45 11.36
C ASN A 18 1.08 6.98 10.11
N TYR A 19 1.69 7.12 8.92
CA TYR A 19 1.08 6.72 7.65
C TYR A 19 0.61 5.26 7.65
N ALA A 20 1.49 4.32 7.97
CA ALA A 20 1.16 2.89 7.98
C ALA A 20 0.00 2.58 8.94
N GLU A 21 0.09 3.06 10.17
CA GLU A 21 -0.92 2.84 11.20
C GLU A 21 -2.31 3.35 10.77
N LYS A 22 -2.38 4.59 10.25
CA LYS A 22 -3.64 5.19 9.81
C LYS A 22 -4.24 4.46 8.61
N THR A 23 -3.44 4.19 7.59
CA THR A 23 -3.93 3.57 6.35
C THR A 23 -4.36 2.13 6.59
N LEU A 24 -3.56 1.34 7.30
CA LEU A 24 -3.91 -0.06 7.62
C LEU A 24 -5.11 -0.14 8.56
N ALA A 25 -5.24 0.77 9.54
CA ALA A 25 -6.43 0.83 10.39
C ALA A 25 -7.72 1.13 9.59
N ALA A 26 -7.64 2.02 8.59
CA ALA A 26 -8.78 2.32 7.72
C ALA A 26 -9.22 1.09 6.91
N TYR A 27 -8.27 0.33 6.34
CA TYR A 27 -8.59 -0.90 5.62
C TYR A 27 -9.09 -2.01 6.54
N ARG A 28 -8.51 -2.16 7.73
CA ARG A 28 -9.02 -3.08 8.76
C ARG A 28 -10.48 -2.80 9.09
N LEU A 29 -10.85 -1.53 9.23
CA LEU A 29 -12.24 -1.12 9.46
C LEU A 29 -13.14 -1.50 8.26
N GLY A 30 -12.69 -1.21 7.03
CA GLY A 30 -13.43 -1.56 5.81
C GLY A 30 -13.66 -3.06 5.65
N MET A 31 -12.68 -3.90 6.00
CA MET A 31 -12.80 -5.35 6.02
C MET A 31 -13.78 -5.84 7.09
N ARG A 32 -13.67 -5.32 8.33
CA ARG A 32 -14.55 -5.70 9.44
C ARG A 32 -16.01 -5.30 9.22
N ALA A 33 -16.25 -4.21 8.51
CA ALA A 33 -17.59 -3.73 8.16
C ALA A 33 -18.30 -4.58 7.09
N LYS A 34 -17.77 -5.77 6.74
CA LYS A 34 -18.20 -6.59 5.59
C LYS A 34 -18.15 -5.81 4.27
N GLY A 35 -17.24 -4.82 4.18
CA GLY A 35 -16.99 -4.11 2.95
C GLY A 35 -16.31 -5.01 1.91
N SER A 36 -16.19 -4.50 0.69
CA SER A 36 -15.62 -5.26 -0.42
C SER A 36 -14.09 -5.34 -0.41
N ILE A 37 -13.41 -4.93 0.66
CA ILE A 37 -11.95 -5.06 0.78
C ILE A 37 -11.66 -6.49 1.25
N ARG A 38 -10.83 -7.24 0.51
CA ARG A 38 -10.36 -8.57 0.91
C ARG A 38 -8.96 -8.57 1.52
N GLY A 39 -8.15 -7.56 1.17
CA GLY A 39 -6.77 -7.45 1.63
C GLY A 39 -6.13 -6.13 1.22
N VAL A 40 -4.82 -6.05 1.36
CA VAL A 40 -4.01 -4.88 1.03
C VAL A 40 -2.79 -5.33 0.24
N ARG A 41 -2.47 -4.60 -0.82
CA ARG A 41 -1.26 -4.79 -1.63
C ARG A 41 -0.37 -3.55 -1.51
N ILE A 42 0.93 -3.73 -1.63
CA ILE A 42 1.87 -2.61 -1.68
C ILE A 42 2.14 -2.28 -3.15
N GLU A 43 1.76 -1.07 -3.56
CA GLU A 43 2.17 -0.54 -4.85
C GLU A 43 3.55 0.12 -4.70
N VAL A 44 4.55 -0.49 -5.34
CA VAL A 44 5.94 -0.05 -5.32
C VAL A 44 6.13 1.09 -6.33
N ASP A 45 6.78 2.16 -5.87
CA ASP A 45 7.24 3.26 -6.74
C ASP A 45 8.29 2.75 -7.74
N GLY A 46 8.32 3.31 -8.96
CA GLY A 46 9.32 2.94 -9.98
C GLY A 46 10.77 3.16 -9.52
N GLU A 47 10.97 4.11 -8.60
CA GLU A 47 12.26 4.35 -7.92
C GLU A 47 12.25 3.89 -6.45
N GLY A 48 11.45 2.88 -6.11
CA GLY A 48 11.37 2.32 -4.75
C GLY A 48 12.73 1.92 -4.18
N CYS A 49 12.85 1.83 -2.85
CA CYS A 49 14.11 1.34 -2.26
C CYS A 49 14.32 -0.16 -2.58
N PRO A 50 15.54 -0.70 -2.41
CA PRO A 50 15.82 -2.11 -2.69
C PRO A 50 14.84 -3.06 -1.97
N ALA A 51 14.58 -2.81 -0.69
CA ALA A 51 13.63 -3.59 0.11
C ALA A 51 12.20 -3.59 -0.50
N SER A 52 11.73 -2.45 -1.01
CA SER A 52 10.42 -2.37 -1.68
C SER A 52 10.39 -3.16 -2.98
N ARG A 53 11.46 -3.11 -3.78
CA ARG A 53 11.53 -3.80 -5.09
C ARG A 53 11.68 -5.32 -4.95
N SER A 54 12.13 -5.79 -3.80
CA SER A 54 12.18 -7.22 -3.47
C SER A 54 10.83 -7.77 -3.00
N LEU A 55 9.83 -6.92 -2.75
CA LEU A 55 8.47 -7.39 -2.47
C LEU A 55 7.86 -7.98 -3.73
N ASP A 56 7.11 -9.06 -3.55
CA ASP A 56 6.24 -9.58 -4.58
C ASP A 56 5.12 -8.55 -4.87
N PRO A 57 5.01 -8.03 -6.11
CA PRO A 57 4.01 -7.02 -6.46
C PRO A 57 2.57 -7.56 -6.34
N ASP A 58 2.38 -8.87 -6.35
CA ASP A 58 1.07 -9.52 -6.25
C ASP A 58 0.74 -10.05 -4.86
N ALA A 59 1.67 -9.90 -3.90
CA ALA A 59 1.43 -10.28 -2.52
C ALA A 59 0.26 -9.49 -1.92
N GLU A 60 -0.73 -10.24 -1.47
CA GLU A 60 -1.87 -9.73 -0.71
C GLU A 60 -1.63 -9.96 0.78
N PHE A 61 -1.73 -8.89 1.56
CA PHE A 61 -1.54 -8.90 3.00
C PHE A 61 -2.86 -8.63 3.72
N SER A 62 -3.03 -9.25 4.89
CA SER A 62 -3.94 -8.71 5.91
C SER A 62 -3.41 -7.35 6.37
N PRO A 63 -4.26 -6.36 6.71
CA PRO A 63 -3.81 -5.11 7.30
C PRO A 63 -2.99 -5.28 8.59
N ASP A 64 -3.13 -6.41 9.27
CA ASP A 64 -2.38 -6.74 10.49
C ASP A 64 -0.96 -7.26 10.20
N ASP A 65 -0.75 -7.87 9.02
CA ASP A 65 0.51 -8.52 8.62
C ASP A 65 1.27 -7.72 7.55
N ALA A 66 0.65 -6.66 7.02
CA ALA A 66 1.23 -5.83 5.98
C ALA A 66 2.52 -5.13 6.46
N PRO A 67 3.60 -5.15 5.68
CA PRO A 67 4.83 -4.42 6.02
C PRO A 67 4.55 -2.94 6.26
N HIS A 68 5.11 -2.37 7.32
CA HIS A 68 4.95 -0.94 7.62
C HIS A 68 5.78 -0.07 6.66
N LEU A 69 5.10 0.82 5.93
CA LEU A 69 5.71 1.80 5.03
C LEU A 69 5.94 3.14 5.77
N PRO A 70 7.10 3.78 5.63
CA PRO A 70 8.29 3.32 4.90
C PRO A 70 8.93 2.08 5.54
N LEU A 71 9.48 1.17 4.73
CA LEU A 71 10.20 0.01 5.25
C LEU A 71 11.42 0.47 6.09
N PRO A 72 11.87 -0.30 7.10
CA PRO A 72 12.94 0.10 8.03
C PRO A 72 14.25 0.55 7.37
N GLU A 73 14.53 0.13 6.14
CA GLU A 73 15.73 0.48 5.37
C GLU A 73 15.42 1.34 4.13
N CYS A 74 14.27 2.00 4.10
CA CYS A 74 13.92 2.89 3.01
C CYS A 74 14.79 4.16 3.06
N SER A 75 15.74 4.26 2.12
CA SER A 75 16.61 5.44 1.96
C SER A 75 15.87 6.75 1.74
N LYS A 76 14.60 6.71 1.30
CA LYS A 76 13.74 7.87 1.10
C LYS A 76 13.01 8.35 2.36
N GLY A 77 13.02 7.57 3.46
CA GLY A 77 12.32 7.92 4.71
C GLY A 77 10.86 8.32 4.47
N LEU A 78 10.43 9.46 5.02
CA LEU A 78 9.07 9.99 4.83
C LEU A 78 8.75 10.40 3.38
N HIS A 79 9.76 10.55 2.51
CA HIS A 79 9.60 10.74 1.06
C HIS A 79 9.50 9.40 0.30
N CYS A 80 9.37 8.27 1.00
CA CYS A 80 9.02 7.01 0.37
C CYS A 80 7.75 7.21 -0.45
N ARG A 81 7.73 6.74 -1.70
CA ARG A 81 6.60 6.86 -2.61
C ARG A 81 5.79 5.56 -2.76
N CYS A 82 6.17 4.48 -2.08
CA CYS A 82 5.36 3.26 -2.05
C CYS A 82 4.04 3.52 -1.30
N VAL A 83 2.95 2.87 -1.69
CA VAL A 83 1.62 3.11 -1.10
C VAL A 83 0.86 1.81 -0.88
N TYR A 84 -0.06 1.81 0.09
CA TYR A 84 -1.00 0.70 0.26
C TYR A 84 -2.22 0.87 -0.65
N ARG A 85 -2.57 -0.19 -1.37
CA ARG A 85 -3.79 -0.30 -2.15
C ARG A 85 -4.72 -1.34 -1.53
N PRO A 86 -6.02 -1.03 -1.36
CA PRO A 86 -6.97 -2.06 -0.99
C PRO A 86 -7.12 -3.02 -2.17
N VAL A 87 -7.10 -4.32 -1.88
CA VAL A 87 -7.48 -5.34 -2.85
C VAL A 87 -8.95 -5.65 -2.62
N MET A 88 -9.74 -5.50 -3.67
CA MET A 88 -11.18 -5.69 -3.58
C MET A 88 -11.58 -7.15 -3.86
N SER A 89 -12.67 -7.61 -3.25
CA SER A 89 -13.15 -8.99 -3.35
C SER A 89 -13.55 -9.40 -4.77
N TYR A 90 -13.88 -8.44 -5.61
CA TYR A 90 -14.26 -8.63 -7.00
C TYR A 90 -13.08 -8.49 -7.98
N GLU A 91 -11.88 -8.12 -7.51
CA GLU A 91 -10.71 -8.10 -8.37
C GLU A 91 -10.32 -9.54 -8.74
N PRO A 92 -10.03 -9.82 -10.03
CA PRO A 92 -9.55 -11.11 -10.45
C PRO A 92 -8.25 -11.44 -9.72
N ARG A 93 -8.07 -12.72 -9.36
CA ARG A 93 -6.76 -13.21 -8.95
C ARG A 93 -5.99 -13.46 -10.24
N GLU A 94 -4.84 -12.82 -10.42
CA GLU A 94 -3.94 -13.21 -11.50
C GLU A 94 -3.38 -14.60 -11.11
N GLU A 95 -3.73 -15.62 -11.89
CA GLU A 95 -3.29 -17.02 -11.75
C GLU A 95 -1.99 -17.29 -12.51
#